data_AF-A0A894JQD4-F1
#
_entry.id   AF-A0A894JQD4-F1
#
_cell.length_a   1.000
_cell.length_b   1.000
_cell.length_c   1.000
_cell.angle_alpha   90.00
_cell.angle_beta   90.00
_cell.angle_gamma   90.00
#
_symmetry.space_group_name_H-M   'P 1'
#
loop_
_entity.id
_entity.type
_entity.pdbx_description
1 polymer ?
#
loop_
_entity_poly.entity_id
_entity_poly.type
_entity_poly.pdbx_seq_one_letter_code
_entity_poly.pdbx_strand_id
1 'polypeptide(L)' 'CGEWIESMWDCMLVGDVSCIPFFLGTVVIGNLVVLNLFLALLLSNFGSSSLSAPTADNETNKIAEAFNRISRFSNWIKSN' A
#
# COMPACT_ATOMS: atom_id res chain seq x y z
N CYS A 1 -12.43 13.94 12.21
CA CYS A 1 -12.76 12.87 13.17
C CYS A 1 -11.49 12.17 13.59
N GLY A 2 -10.97 12.54 14.77
CA GLY A 2 -9.76 12.01 15.39
C GLY A 2 -10.04 11.09 16.58
N GLU A 3 -11.27 10.62 16.73
CA GLU A 3 -11.73 9.80 17.88
C GLU A 3 -11.26 8.34 17.84
N TRP A 4 -10.52 7.94 16.80
CA TRP A 4 -9.98 6.59 16.72
C TRP A 4 -9.01 6.27 17.85
N ILE A 5 -8.29 7.29 18.36
CA ILE A 5 -7.33 7.11 19.45
C ILE A 5 -8.06 6.84 20.79
N GLU A 6 -9.14 7.55 21.08
CA GLU A 6 -9.96 7.35 22.28
C GLU A 6 -10.63 5.96 22.26
N SER A 7 -11.16 5.56 21.10
CA SER A 7 -11.73 4.22 20.90
C SER A 7 -10.68 3.10 21.01
N MET A 8 -9.45 3.37 20.58
CA MET A 8 -8.34 2.42 20.70
C MET A 8 -7.94 2.23 22.17
N TRP A 9 -7.85 3.31 22.95
CA TRP A 9 -7.51 3.24 24.37
C TRP A 9 -8.60 2.51 25.18
N ASP A 10 -9.88 2.75 24.87
CA ASP A 10 -10.99 1.99 25.48
C ASP A 10 -10.93 0.49 25.14
N CYS A 11 -10.63 0.13 23.89
CA CYS A 11 -10.42 -1.27 23.47
C CYS A 11 -9.25 -1.94 24.22
N MET A 12 -8.14 -1.21 24.42
CA MET A 12 -6.97 -1.75 25.13
C MET A 12 -7.23 -1.95 26.63
N LEU A 13 -8.14 -1.16 27.23
CA LEU A 13 -8.46 -1.25 28.65
C LEU A 13 -9.35 -2.46 28.98
N VAL A 14 -10.17 -2.90 28.03
CA VAL A 14 -11.12 -4.01 28.20
C VAL A 14 -10.62 -5.31 27.55
N GLY A 15 -9.80 -5.21 26.50
CA GLY A 15 -9.28 -6.34 25.74
C GLY A 15 -7.78 -6.55 25.89
N ASP A 16 -7.12 -6.79 24.75
CA ASP A 16 -5.69 -7.09 24.65
C ASP A 16 -5.00 -6.13 23.66
N VAL A 17 -3.66 -6.17 23.64
CA VAL A 17 -2.79 -5.36 22.75
C VAL A 17 -3.10 -5.56 21.26
N SER A 18 -3.86 -6.60 20.89
CA SER A 18 -4.36 -6.84 19.52
C SER A 18 -5.25 -5.73 18.96
N CYS A 19 -5.81 -4.85 19.80
CA CYS A 19 -6.55 -3.66 19.33
C CYS A 19 -5.64 -2.71 18.52
N ILE A 20 -4.35 -2.62 18.84
CA ILE A 20 -3.42 -1.68 18.21
C ILE A 20 -3.22 -1.96 16.71
N PRO A 21 -2.82 -3.18 16.28
CA PRO A 21 -2.66 -3.45 14.85
C PRO A 21 -3.99 -3.38 14.07
N PHE A 22 -5.13 -3.65 14.71
CA PHE A 22 -6.45 -3.48 14.09
C PHE A 22 -6.73 -2.01 13.76
N PHE A 23 -6.67 -1.12 14.75
CA PHE A 23 -6.96 0.31 14.53
C PHE A 23 -5.94 0.96 13.60
N LEU A 24 -4.66 0.64 13.73
CA LEU A 24 -3.63 1.11 12.81
C LEU A 24 -3.87 0.63 11.37
N GLY A 25 -4.26 -0.65 11.20
CA GLY A 25 -4.62 -1.20 9.90
C GLY A 25 -5.79 -0.44 9.26
N THR A 26 -6.85 -0.19 10.02
CA THR A 26 -8.03 0.54 9.54
C THR A 26 -7.72 1.98 9.16
N VAL A 27 -6.87 2.69 9.93
CA VAL A 27 -6.45 4.06 9.61
C VAL A 27 -5.57 4.10 8.36
N VAL A 28 -4.62 3.17 8.22
CA VAL A 28 -3.75 3.08 7.04
C VAL A 28 -4.56 2.77 5.80
N ILE A 29 -5.42 1.74 5.85
CA ILE A 29 -6.27 1.36 4.72
C ILE A 29 -7.24 2.49 4.38
N GLY A 30 -7.89 3.10 5.39
CA GLY A 30 -8.79 4.23 5.20
C GLY A 30 -8.12 5.40 4.50
N ASN A 31 -6.92 5.78 4.92
CA ASN A 31 -6.15 6.85 4.28
C ASN A 31 -5.77 6.48 2.84
N LEU A 32 -5.31 5.25 2.58
CA LEU A 32 -4.99 4.81 1.22
C LEU A 32 -6.22 4.84 0.30
N VAL A 33 -7.38 4.38 0.79
CA VAL A 33 -8.64 4.40 0.03
C VAL A 33 -9.08 5.84 -0.23
N VAL A 34 -9.07 6.70 0.78
CA VAL A 34 -9.47 8.12 0.64
C VAL A 34 -8.53 8.85 -0.32
N LEU A 35 -7.22 8.65 -0.19
CA LEU A 35 -6.23 9.25 -1.09
C LEU A 35 -6.40 8.75 -2.52
N ASN A 36 -6.56 7.45 -2.72
CA ASN A 36 -6.71 6.87 -4.05
C ASN A 36 -8.02 7.32 -4.73
N LEU A 37 -9.12 7.40 -3.96
CA LEU A 37 -10.38 7.93 -4.45
C LEU A 37 -10.27 9.43 -4.79
N PHE A 38 -9.59 10.21 -3.95
CA PHE A 38 -9.35 11.63 -4.22
C PHE A 38 -8.51 11.84 -5.48
N LEU A 39 -7.44 11.06 -5.66
CA LEU A 39 -6.64 11.06 -6.88
C LEU A 39 -7.45 10.67 -8.11
N ALA A 40 -8.32 9.66 -8.01
CA ALA A 40 -9.20 9.26 -9.10
C ALA A 40 -10.18 10.38 -9.48
N LEU A 41 -10.75 11.09 -8.50
CA LEU A 41 -11.62 12.23 -8.73
C LEU A 41 -10.87 13.42 -9.35
N LEU A 42 -9.67 13.75 -8.84
CA LEU A 42 -8.83 14.78 -9.44
C LEU A 42 -8.44 14.44 -10.87
N LEU A 43 -8.04 13.19 -11.15
CA LEU A 43 -7.73 12.71 -12.49
C LEU A 43 -8.95 12.73 -13.39
N SER A 44 -10.15 12.44 -12.90
CA SER A 44 -11.38 12.57 -13.70
C SER A 44 -11.73 14.02 -13.99
N ASN A 45 -11.42 14.94 -13.07
CA ASN A 45 -11.70 16.38 -13.21
C ASN A 45 -10.64 17.11 -14.06
N PHE A 46 -9.37 16.68 -14.02
CA PHE A 46 -8.28 17.21 -14.85
C PHE A 46 -8.11 16.44 -16.18
N GLY A 47 -8.53 15.17 -16.21
CA GLY A 47 -8.36 14.22 -17.31
C GLY A 47 -9.42 14.30 -18.40
N SER A 48 -10.31 15.29 -18.39
CA SER A 48 -10.97 15.69 -19.65
C SER A 48 -9.98 16.28 -20.65
N SER A 49 -8.71 16.51 -20.27
CA SER A 49 -7.74 17.20 -21.15
C SER A 49 -6.32 16.62 -21.30
N SER A 50 -5.78 15.68 -20.50
CA SER A 50 -4.35 15.29 -20.73
C SER A 50 -3.74 13.96 -20.23
N LEU A 51 -4.44 12.84 -19.99
CA LEU A 51 -3.71 11.63 -19.52
C LEU A 51 -4.18 10.28 -20.07
N SER A 52 -4.23 10.18 -21.39
CA SER A 52 -3.90 8.91 -22.07
C SER A 52 -2.37 8.78 -22.09
N ALA A 53 -1.76 8.36 -20.98
CA ALA A 53 -0.33 8.01 -20.96
C ALA A 53 -0.18 6.50 -20.77
N PRO A 54 0.15 5.73 -21.81
CA PRO A 54 0.55 4.33 -21.68
C PRO A 54 2.01 4.29 -21.24
N THR A 55 2.27 3.99 -19.97
CA THR A 55 3.63 3.68 -19.48
C THR A 55 3.62 2.50 -18.51
N ALA A 56 2.93 1.41 -18.83
CA ALA A 56 2.99 0.17 -18.05
C ALA A 56 4.15 -0.76 -18.46
N ASP A 57 4.84 -0.45 -19.56
CA ASP A 57 5.76 -1.41 -20.20
C ASP A 57 7.20 -1.34 -19.66
N ASN A 58 7.62 -0.20 -19.08
CA ASN A 58 9.00 -0.03 -18.60
C ASN A 58 9.22 -0.51 -17.14
N GLU A 59 8.19 -0.48 -16.30
CA GLU A 59 8.31 -0.84 -14.88
C GLU A 59 8.33 -2.35 -14.64
N THR A 60 7.61 -3.13 -15.44
CA THR A 60 7.57 -4.60 -15.34
C THR A 60 8.92 -5.25 -15.65
N ASN A 61 9.70 -4.66 -16.57
CA ASN A 61 11.03 -5.14 -16.95
C ASN A 61 12.05 -5.08 -15.80
N LYS A 62 12.02 -4.03 -14.98
CA LYS A 62 12.97 -3.86 -13.85
C LYS A 62 12.70 -4.84 -12.71
N ILE A 63 11.42 -5.15 -12.45
CA ILE A 63 11.01 -6.09 -11.41
C ILE A 63 11.39 -7.52 -11.81
N ALA A 64 11.16 -7.90 -13.07
CA ALA A 64 11.60 -9.19 -13.61
C ALA A 64 13.13 -9.36 -13.53
N GLU A 65 13.90 -8.32 -13.83
CA GLU A 65 15.36 -8.34 -13.68
C GLU A 65 15.80 -8.53 -12.22
N ALA A 66 15.15 -7.85 -11.26
CA ALA A 66 15.44 -7.99 -9.84
C ALA A 66 15.18 -9.42 -9.32
N PHE A 67 14.05 -10.03 -9.69
CA PHE A 67 13.76 -11.43 -9.34
C PHE A 67 14.75 -12.41 -9.95
N ASN A 68 15.19 -12.17 -11.19
CA ASN A 68 16.18 -13.01 -11.85
C ASN A 68 17.54 -12.98 -11.12
N ARG A 69 17.97 -11.80 -10.64
CA ARG A 69 19.19 -11.64 -9.83
C ARG A 69 19.11 -12.40 -8.51
N ILE A 70 17.99 -12.27 -7.79
CA ILE A 70 17.76 -12.94 -6.50
C ILE A 70 17.71 -14.46 -6.69
N SER A 71 17.07 -14.95 -7.75
CA SER A 71 16.97 -16.37 -8.07
C SER A 71 18.35 -16.99 -8.35
N ARG A 72 19.22 -16.31 -9.13
CA ARG A 72 20.60 -16.77 -9.35
C ARG A 72 21.41 -16.87 -8.06
N PHE A 73 21.27 -15.88 -7.17
CA PHE A 73 21.94 -15.87 -5.89
C PHE A 73 21.44 -17.01 -4.98
N SER A 74 20.13 -17.24 -4.93
CA SER A 74 19.54 -18.35 -4.18
C SER A 74 20.02 -19.72 -4.70
N ASN A 75 20.10 -19.89 -6.03
CA ASN A 75 20.63 -21.11 -6.63
C ASN A 75 22.12 -21.31 -6.36
N TRP A 76 22.91 -20.24 -6.30
CA TRP A 76 24.32 -20.30 -5.93
C TRP A 76 24.50 -20.76 -4.47
N ILE A 77 23.72 -20.20 -3.54
CA ILE A 77 23.72 -20.63 -2.13
C ILE A 77 23.28 -22.09 -2.01
N LYS A 78 22.27 -22.53 -2.76
CA LYS A 78 21.74 -23.90 -2.69
C LYS A 78 22.68 -24.95 -3.31
N SER A 79 23.62 -24.53 -4.16
CA SER A 79 24.58 -25.41 -4.84
C SER A 79 25.93 -25.51 -4.11
N ASN A 80 26.12 -24.81 -2.99
CA ASN A 80 27.26 -24.89 -2.08
C ASN A 80 26.82 -25.52 -0.75
#